data_AF-A0A0L6WQE6-F1
#
_entry.id   AF-A0A0L6WQE6-F1
#
_cell.length_a   1.000
_cell.length_b   1.000
_cell.length_c   1.000
_cell.angle_alpha   90.00
_cell.angle_beta   90.00
_cell.angle_gamma   90.00
#
_symmetry.space_group_name_H-M   'P 1'
#
loop_
_entity.id
_entity.type
_entity.pdbx_description
1 polymer ?
#
loop_
_entity_poly.entity_id
_entity_poly.type
_entity_poly.pdbx_seq_one_letter_code
_entity_poly.pdbx_strand_id
1 'polypeptide(L)'
;MNAAEAKGPMLLPIPKGHNTFQSVVEQFQGSWRHNTKKPSVHHVYKIVLSPTSRQVYEAYRTSVELQRGLSMGNQRRRWHGSQRDCHIGDQGKTDLCNSSKCGICGIIRTSYQVSKAQRNISFGRFGAGVYTTSTSSKADSYAKNFSSALTTKAMFLNYVVVGRGSKYMMDRVTLTGPPAGYDSVLGEVGLALNHDECIVYRDDAIRPAYLVTYDA
;
A
#
# COMPACT_ATOMS: atom_id res chain seq x y z
N MET A 1 17.98 15.58 -5.79
CA MET A 1 16.60 15.27 -6.22
C MET A 1 16.61 15.22 -7.75
N ASN A 2 16.21 14.12 -8.38
CA ASN A 2 16.19 14.06 -9.86
C ASN A 2 15.02 14.88 -10.41
N ALA A 3 15.06 15.26 -11.69
CA ALA A 3 14.06 16.17 -12.29
C ALA A 3 12.61 15.64 -12.22
N ALA A 4 12.42 14.31 -12.18
CA ALA A 4 11.10 13.70 -12.04
C ALA A 4 10.55 13.83 -10.61
N GLU A 5 11.40 13.68 -9.60
CA GLU A 5 11.04 13.79 -8.18
C GLU A 5 10.51 15.18 -7.78
N ALA A 6 10.90 16.22 -8.52
CA ALA A 6 10.40 17.59 -8.34
C ALA A 6 8.98 17.81 -8.90
N LYS A 7 8.52 16.93 -9.80
CA LYS A 7 7.26 17.10 -10.56
C LYS A 7 6.12 16.19 -10.09
N GLY A 8 6.32 15.36 -9.08
CA GLY A 8 5.27 14.49 -8.56
C GLY A 8 4.09 15.28 -7.95
N PRO A 9 2.89 14.67 -7.82
CA PRO A 9 2.63 13.23 -7.95
C PRO A 9 2.43 12.75 -9.40
N MET A 10 3.08 11.65 -9.78
CA MET A 10 2.89 11.03 -11.11
C MET A 10 3.22 9.53 -11.13
N LEU A 11 2.81 8.86 -12.21
CA LEU A 11 3.20 7.49 -12.54
C LEU A 11 4.28 7.49 -13.63
N LEU A 12 5.35 6.73 -13.39
CA LEU A 12 6.37 6.45 -14.41
C LEU A 12 6.31 4.96 -14.76
N PRO A 13 6.09 4.59 -16.03
CA PRO A 13 6.07 3.19 -16.43
C PRO A 13 7.44 2.55 -16.21
N ILE A 14 7.46 1.35 -15.63
CA ILE A 14 8.66 0.52 -15.51
C ILE A 14 8.61 -0.53 -16.63
N PRO A 15 9.57 -0.55 -17.57
CA PRO A 15 9.62 -1.53 -18.64
C PRO A 15 9.74 -2.97 -18.12
N LYS A 16 9.14 -3.94 -18.82
CA LYS A 16 9.14 -5.36 -18.42
C LYS A 16 10.54 -5.95 -18.22
N GLY A 17 11.54 -5.47 -18.97
CA GLY A 17 12.93 -5.90 -18.85
C GLY A 17 13.74 -5.25 -17.71
N HIS A 18 13.13 -4.36 -16.92
CA HIS A 18 13.84 -3.65 -15.84
C HIS A 18 13.83 -4.46 -14.54
N ASN A 19 14.95 -4.50 -13.81
CA ASN A 19 15.08 -5.26 -12.55
C ASN A 19 13.99 -4.93 -11.51
N THR A 20 13.56 -3.67 -11.44
CA THR A 20 12.45 -3.27 -10.56
C THR A 20 11.12 -3.90 -10.98
N PHE A 21 10.85 -4.04 -12.29
CA PHE A 21 9.65 -4.73 -12.75
C PHE A 21 9.67 -6.18 -12.27
N GLN A 22 10.78 -6.88 -12.52
CA GLN A 22 10.96 -8.26 -12.08
C GLN A 22 10.79 -8.39 -10.56
N SER A 23 11.45 -7.57 -9.76
CA SER A 23 11.35 -7.61 -8.30
C SER A 23 9.92 -7.40 -7.78
N VAL A 24 9.14 -6.54 -8.42
CA VAL A 24 7.74 -6.29 -8.04
C VAL A 24 6.85 -7.48 -8.45
N VAL A 25 7.05 -8.02 -9.66
CA VAL A 25 6.28 -9.18 -10.16
C VAL A 25 6.60 -10.44 -9.37
N GLU A 26 7.86 -10.72 -9.07
CA GLU A 26 8.26 -11.85 -8.23
C GLU A 26 7.66 -11.75 -6.84
N GLN A 27 7.67 -10.56 -6.23
CA GLN A 27 6.98 -10.36 -4.95
C GLN A 27 5.47 -10.60 -5.11
N PHE A 28 4.84 -10.10 -6.18
CA PHE A 28 3.42 -10.29 -6.42
C PHE A 28 3.05 -11.77 -6.51
N GLN A 29 3.77 -12.53 -7.35
CA GLN A 29 3.53 -13.95 -7.60
C GLN A 29 3.90 -14.83 -6.41
N GLY A 30 4.99 -14.52 -5.72
CA GLY A 30 5.48 -15.25 -4.55
C GLY A 30 4.65 -14.99 -3.29
N SER A 31 3.91 -13.88 -3.25
CA SER A 31 2.98 -13.58 -2.14
C SER A 31 1.50 -13.83 -2.47
N TRP A 32 1.20 -14.41 -3.64
CA TRP A 32 -0.14 -14.90 -3.93
C TRP A 32 -0.35 -16.25 -3.24
N ARG A 33 -1.00 -16.22 -2.08
CA ARG A 33 -1.08 -17.37 -1.15
C ARG A 33 -2.46 -18.02 -1.09
N HIS A 34 -3.50 -17.37 -1.59
CA HIS A 34 -4.81 -18.01 -1.72
C HIS A 34 -4.78 -19.04 -2.85
N ASN A 35 -5.55 -20.11 -2.68
CA ASN A 35 -5.71 -21.16 -3.69
C ASN A 35 -6.66 -20.71 -4.81
N THR A 36 -6.26 -19.68 -5.54
CA THR A 36 -6.94 -19.13 -6.71
C THR A 36 -5.95 -18.99 -7.86
N LYS A 37 -6.45 -18.87 -9.09
CA LYS A 37 -5.58 -18.62 -10.26
C LYS A 37 -4.75 -17.36 -10.00
N LYS A 38 -3.42 -17.50 -10.10
CA LYS A 38 -2.49 -16.37 -10.00
C LYS A 38 -2.64 -15.47 -11.23
N PRO A 39 -2.99 -14.18 -11.07
CA PRO A 39 -3.16 -13.28 -12.21
C PRO A 39 -1.85 -12.95 -12.91
N SER A 40 -1.92 -12.68 -14.21
CA SER A 40 -0.78 -12.16 -14.97
C SER A 40 -0.62 -10.67 -14.69
N VAL A 41 0.62 -10.21 -14.45
CA VAL A 41 0.91 -8.79 -14.31
C VAL A 41 1.12 -8.17 -15.69
N HIS A 42 0.37 -7.10 -15.98
CA HIS A 42 0.44 -6.36 -17.24
C HIS A 42 1.49 -5.24 -17.18
N HIS A 43 1.35 -4.36 -16.19
CA HIS A 43 2.21 -3.19 -16.02
C HIS A 43 2.59 -2.98 -14.56
N VAL A 44 3.78 -2.40 -14.37
CA VAL A 44 4.25 -1.87 -13.10
C VAL A 44 4.65 -0.42 -13.33
N TYR A 45 4.14 0.48 -12.49
CA TYR A 45 4.49 1.90 -12.51
C TYR A 45 5.21 2.25 -11.21
N LYS A 46 6.29 3.02 -11.30
CA LYS A 46 6.87 3.70 -10.15
C LYS A 46 6.00 4.91 -9.83
N ILE A 47 5.64 5.06 -8.56
CA ILE A 47 4.92 6.22 -8.08
C ILE A 47 5.95 7.25 -7.61
N VAL A 48 5.92 8.42 -8.23
CA VAL A 48 6.70 9.57 -7.80
C VAL A 48 5.80 10.41 -6.93
N LEU A 49 6.13 10.54 -5.63
CA LEU A 49 5.39 11.39 -4.70
C LEU A 49 5.60 12.88 -4.98
N SER A 50 4.70 13.71 -4.45
CA SER A 50 4.98 15.14 -4.27
C SER A 50 6.22 15.32 -3.36
N PRO A 51 6.98 16.42 -3.52
CA PRO A 51 8.11 16.72 -2.66
C PRO A 51 7.75 16.72 -1.17
N THR A 52 6.61 17.32 -0.81
CA THR A 52 6.11 17.37 0.57
C THR A 52 5.83 15.97 1.13
N SER A 53 5.07 15.13 0.41
CA SER A 53 4.76 13.77 0.87
C SER A 53 6.02 12.90 1.00
N ARG A 54 7.01 13.11 0.12
CA ARG A 54 8.31 12.43 0.23
C ARG A 54 9.06 12.85 1.48
N GLN A 55 9.16 14.16 1.72
CA GLN A 55 9.90 14.72 2.85
C GLN A 55 9.33 14.24 4.19
N VAL A 56 8.01 14.29 4.38
CA VAL A 56 7.40 13.86 5.65
C VAL A 56 7.59 12.36 5.90
N TYR A 57 7.50 11.53 4.85
CA TYR A 57 7.77 10.09 4.93
C TYR A 57 9.23 9.80 5.31
N GLU A 58 10.18 10.47 4.64
CA GLU A 58 11.61 10.29 4.90
C GLU A 58 11.98 10.76 6.31
N ALA A 59 11.43 11.89 6.76
CA ALA A 59 11.61 12.38 8.12
C ALA A 59 11.11 11.38 9.17
N TYR A 60 9.91 10.81 8.99
CA TYR A 60 9.39 9.79 9.90
C TYR A 60 10.22 8.50 9.89
N ARG A 61 10.63 8.03 8.70
CA ARG A 61 11.49 6.85 8.57
C ARG A 61 12.81 7.04 9.33
N THR A 62 13.46 8.19 9.16
CA THR A 62 14.70 8.53 9.85
C THR A 62 14.48 8.69 11.35
N SER A 63 13.37 9.28 11.79
CA SER A 63 13.09 9.39 13.22
C SER A 63 12.91 8.02 13.88
N VAL A 64 12.20 7.09 13.23
CA VAL A 64 12.04 5.71 13.75
C VAL A 64 13.38 4.98 13.76
N GLU A 65 14.21 5.15 12.73
CA GLU A 65 15.56 4.58 12.68
C GLU A 65 16.42 5.02 13.87
N LEU A 66 16.45 6.33 14.14
CA LEU A 66 17.21 6.89 15.26
C LEU A 66 16.64 6.47 16.63
N GLN A 67 15.32 6.53 16.81
CA GLN A 67 14.67 6.26 18.11
C GLN A 67 14.64 4.77 18.47
N ARG A 68 14.68 3.86 17.48
CA ARG A 68 14.54 2.42 17.69
C ARG A 68 15.82 1.64 17.43
N GLY A 69 16.84 2.25 16.84
CA GLY A 69 18.04 1.55 16.34
C GLY A 69 17.72 0.55 15.22
N LEU A 70 16.66 0.81 14.46
CA LEU A 70 16.20 -0.07 13.38
C LEU A 70 16.61 0.49 12.04
N SER A 71 17.52 -0.19 11.33
CA SER A 71 17.97 0.24 10.00
C SER A 71 16.78 0.55 9.09
N MET A 72 16.83 1.74 8.48
CA MET A 72 15.79 2.28 7.63
C MET A 72 14.37 2.32 8.26
N GLY A 73 14.26 2.36 9.60
CA GLY A 73 13.01 2.34 10.33
C GLY A 73 12.25 1.00 10.22
N ASN A 74 12.97 -0.11 9.97
CA ASN A 74 12.38 -1.41 9.62
C ASN A 74 11.36 -1.28 8.47
N GLN A 75 11.73 -0.54 7.42
CA GLN A 75 10.87 -0.36 6.25
C GLN A 75 10.62 -1.70 5.55
N ARG A 76 9.35 -2.00 5.23
CA ARG A 76 8.95 -3.21 4.51
C ARG A 76 8.06 -2.91 3.32
N ARG A 77 8.18 -3.74 2.29
CA ARG A 77 7.24 -3.75 1.16
C ARG A 77 5.93 -4.45 1.55
N ARG A 78 4.78 -3.80 1.36
CA ARG A 78 3.44 -4.34 1.70
C ARG A 78 2.39 -4.00 0.64
N TRP A 79 1.48 -4.93 0.39
CA TRP A 79 0.38 -4.79 -0.57
C TRP A 79 -0.81 -4.07 0.04
N HIS A 80 -1.51 -3.29 -0.79
CA HIS A 80 -2.76 -2.63 -0.45
C HIS A 80 -3.68 -2.57 -1.67
N GLY A 81 -4.88 -3.16 -1.57
CA GLY A 81 -5.94 -3.01 -2.56
C GLY A 81 -6.83 -1.82 -2.23
N SER A 82 -7.35 -1.15 -3.26
CA SER A 82 -8.25 0.00 -3.10
C SER A 82 -9.23 0.07 -4.26
N GLN A 83 -10.19 0.99 -4.19
CA GLN A 83 -11.17 1.21 -5.24
C GLN A 83 -10.58 1.95 -6.44
N ARG A 84 -10.94 1.49 -7.64
CA ARG A 84 -10.56 2.08 -8.92
C ARG A 84 -11.82 2.42 -9.73
N ASP A 85 -11.94 3.69 -10.09
CA ASP A 85 -13.09 4.24 -10.84
C ASP A 85 -12.71 4.71 -12.24
N CYS A 86 -11.48 4.43 -12.69
CA CYS A 86 -10.95 4.86 -13.98
C CYS A 86 -9.91 3.86 -14.50
N HIS A 87 -9.39 4.10 -15.70
CA HIS A 87 -8.42 3.24 -16.35
C HIS A 87 -6.95 3.52 -15.98
N ILE A 88 -6.70 4.12 -14.80
CA ILE A 88 -5.33 4.41 -14.36
C ILE A 88 -4.49 3.12 -14.34
N GLY A 89 -3.34 3.17 -15.01
CA GLY A 89 -2.40 2.06 -15.17
C GLY A 89 -2.68 1.12 -16.36
N ASP A 90 -3.81 1.25 -17.04
CA ASP A 90 -4.14 0.41 -18.20
C ASP A 90 -3.51 0.99 -19.47
N GLN A 91 -2.82 0.16 -20.26
CA GLN A 91 -2.32 0.54 -21.60
C GLN A 91 -1.55 1.87 -21.62
N GLY A 92 -0.76 2.15 -20.58
CA GLY A 92 0.02 3.39 -20.46
C GLY A 92 -0.75 4.61 -19.95
N LYS A 93 -2.03 4.50 -19.58
CA LYS A 93 -2.80 5.59 -18.98
C LYS A 93 -2.24 5.96 -17.60
N THR A 94 -1.80 7.20 -17.45
CA THR A 94 -1.16 7.70 -16.22
C THR A 94 -1.87 8.93 -15.62
N ASP A 95 -2.89 9.46 -16.29
CA ASP A 95 -3.63 10.63 -15.83
C ASP A 95 -4.56 10.31 -14.65
N LEU A 96 -4.41 11.08 -13.57
CA LEU A 96 -5.20 10.91 -12.35
C LEU A 96 -6.59 11.53 -12.51
N CYS A 97 -7.65 10.72 -12.47
CA CYS A 97 -9.02 11.24 -12.42
C CYS A 97 -9.33 11.97 -11.08
N ASN A 98 -10.37 12.80 -11.08
CA ASN A 98 -10.81 13.57 -9.91
C ASN A 98 -12.00 12.93 -9.16
N SER A 99 -12.41 11.70 -9.53
CA SER A 99 -13.50 11.00 -8.85
C SER A 99 -13.14 10.71 -7.40
N SER A 100 -14.01 11.13 -6.46
CA SER A 100 -13.87 10.82 -5.03
C SER A 100 -14.01 9.32 -4.72
N LYS A 101 -14.57 8.55 -5.67
CA LYS A 101 -14.66 7.08 -5.60
C LYS A 101 -13.34 6.39 -5.97
N CYS A 102 -12.43 7.07 -6.65
CA CYS A 102 -11.16 6.47 -7.07
C CYS A 102 -10.11 6.54 -5.96
N GLY A 103 -10.12 5.56 -5.06
CA GLY A 103 -9.12 5.40 -4.00
C GLY A 103 -7.68 5.36 -4.54
N ILE A 104 -7.46 4.70 -5.69
CA ILE A 104 -6.14 4.65 -6.34
C ILE A 104 -5.64 6.05 -6.73
N CYS A 105 -6.42 6.83 -7.49
CA CYS A 105 -6.02 8.18 -7.87
C CYS A 105 -5.85 9.09 -6.65
N GLY A 106 -6.71 8.94 -5.63
CA GLY A 106 -6.61 9.69 -4.38
C GLY A 106 -5.31 9.41 -3.62
N ILE A 107 -4.92 8.14 -3.50
CA ILE A 107 -3.68 7.72 -2.84
C ILE A 107 -2.46 8.21 -3.63
N ILE A 108 -2.44 8.09 -4.97
CA ILE A 108 -1.32 8.61 -5.77
C ILE A 108 -1.19 10.12 -5.60
N ARG A 109 -2.31 10.85 -5.61
CA ARG A 109 -2.34 12.31 -5.52
C ARG A 109 -1.86 12.85 -4.18
N THR A 110 -2.24 12.19 -3.09
CA THR A 110 -2.09 12.76 -1.73
C THR A 110 -1.31 11.88 -0.75
N SER A 111 -0.77 10.74 -1.20
CA SER A 111 -0.37 9.64 -0.32
C SER A 111 -1.55 9.13 0.52
N TYR A 112 -1.25 8.32 1.54
CA TYR A 112 -2.22 7.81 2.49
C TYR A 112 -2.67 8.89 3.46
N GLN A 113 -3.95 8.82 3.84
CA GLN A 113 -4.56 9.65 4.89
C GLN A 113 -5.33 8.72 5.82
N VAL A 114 -4.88 8.57 7.06
CA VAL A 114 -5.50 7.74 8.10
C VAL A 114 -6.95 8.16 8.31
N SER A 115 -7.25 9.45 8.26
CA SER A 115 -8.61 10.02 8.34
C SER A 115 -9.57 9.43 7.29
N LYS A 116 -9.08 9.00 6.12
CA LYS A 116 -9.90 8.33 5.09
C LYS A 116 -10.11 6.84 5.40
N ALA A 117 -9.21 6.20 6.13
CA ALA A 117 -9.38 4.83 6.60
C ALA A 117 -10.43 4.73 7.73
N GLN A 118 -10.56 5.78 8.56
CA GLN A 118 -11.53 5.83 9.64
C GLN A 118 -13.00 5.76 9.18
N ARG A 119 -13.30 6.05 7.91
CA ARG A 119 -14.67 6.03 7.37
C ARG A 119 -15.24 4.63 7.14
N ASN A 120 -14.40 3.60 7.19
CA ASN A 120 -14.77 2.19 6.98
C ASN A 120 -14.49 1.32 8.22
N ILE A 121 -14.70 1.88 9.43
CA ILE A 121 -14.47 1.22 10.73
C ILE A 121 -15.25 -0.08 10.94
N SER A 122 -16.33 -0.33 10.19
CA SER A 122 -17.12 -1.56 10.29
C SER A 122 -16.35 -2.84 9.93
N PHE A 123 -15.16 -2.75 9.32
CA PHE A 123 -14.36 -3.90 8.89
C PHE A 123 -12.93 -3.94 9.47
N GLY A 124 -12.54 -2.94 10.26
CA GLY A 124 -11.17 -2.83 10.78
C GLY A 124 -10.95 -3.63 12.05
N ARG A 125 -10.30 -4.81 11.94
CA ARG A 125 -9.99 -5.70 13.09
C ARG A 125 -9.10 -5.05 14.16
N PHE A 126 -8.37 -4.00 13.79
CA PHE A 126 -7.46 -3.23 14.63
C PHE A 126 -7.82 -1.73 14.60
N GLY A 127 -9.09 -1.39 14.45
CA GLY A 127 -9.55 -0.01 14.47
C GLY A 127 -9.06 0.82 13.28
N ALA A 128 -8.89 2.12 13.51
CA ALA A 128 -8.92 3.14 12.46
C ALA A 128 -7.52 3.48 11.91
N GLY A 129 -6.87 2.50 11.28
CA GLY A 129 -5.55 2.65 10.66
C GLY A 129 -5.51 2.27 9.17
N VAL A 130 -4.36 2.43 8.53
CA VAL A 130 -4.11 2.00 7.15
C VAL A 130 -3.64 0.55 7.16
N TYR A 131 -4.45 -0.34 6.57
CA TYR A 131 -4.19 -1.78 6.53
C TYR A 131 -3.39 -2.14 5.29
N THR A 132 -2.31 -2.90 5.51
CA THR A 132 -1.52 -3.50 4.45
C THR A 132 -1.20 -4.95 4.80
N THR A 133 -0.72 -5.73 3.84
CA THR A 133 -0.42 -7.16 4.04
C THR A 133 0.83 -7.56 3.26
N SER A 134 1.53 -8.61 3.70
CA SER A 134 2.56 -9.25 2.90
C SER A 134 1.98 -10.19 1.83
N THR A 135 0.67 -10.45 1.84
CA THR A 135 -0.02 -11.41 0.98
C THR A 135 -0.79 -10.71 -0.15
N SER A 136 -0.32 -10.78 -1.41
CA SER A 136 -0.93 -10.07 -2.54
C SER A 136 -2.38 -10.50 -2.82
N SER A 137 -2.69 -11.80 -2.71
CA SER A 137 -4.05 -12.32 -2.91
C SER A 137 -5.05 -11.83 -1.85
N LYS A 138 -4.58 -11.49 -0.64
CA LYS A 138 -5.41 -10.79 0.36
C LYS A 138 -5.66 -9.35 -0.04
N ALA A 139 -4.63 -8.63 -0.51
CA ALA A 139 -4.82 -7.28 -1.00
C ALA A 139 -5.76 -7.24 -2.22
N ASP A 140 -5.74 -8.25 -3.10
CA ASP A 140 -6.67 -8.39 -4.22
C ASP A 140 -8.14 -8.41 -3.77
N SER A 141 -8.45 -9.00 -2.62
CA SER A 141 -9.83 -9.01 -2.09
C SER A 141 -10.39 -7.59 -1.86
N TYR A 142 -9.51 -6.59 -1.71
CA TYR A 142 -9.83 -5.17 -1.55
C TYR A 142 -9.61 -4.34 -2.83
N ALA A 143 -9.02 -4.92 -3.89
CA ALA A 143 -8.88 -4.27 -5.19
C ALA A 143 -10.21 -4.37 -5.94
N LYS A 144 -10.97 -3.26 -5.98
CA LYS A 144 -12.32 -3.22 -6.55
C LYS A 144 -12.39 -2.22 -7.70
N ASN A 145 -12.94 -2.65 -8.83
CA ASN A 145 -13.33 -1.75 -9.90
C ASN A 145 -14.79 -1.31 -9.69
N PHE A 146 -15.06 -0.02 -9.84
CA PHE A 146 -16.44 0.48 -9.83
C PHE A 146 -17.13 0.40 -11.20
N SER A 147 -16.34 0.37 -12.28
CA SER A 147 -16.85 0.16 -13.63
C SER A 147 -16.64 -1.28 -14.07
N SER A 148 -17.70 -1.92 -14.59
CA SER A 148 -17.64 -3.25 -15.20
C SER A 148 -16.87 -3.27 -16.53
N ALA A 149 -16.58 -2.10 -17.11
CA ALA A 149 -15.75 -1.99 -18.32
C ALA A 149 -14.25 -2.23 -18.04
N LEU A 150 -13.84 -2.28 -16.77
CA LEU A 150 -12.45 -2.52 -16.38
C LEU A 150 -12.17 -4.03 -16.35
N THR A 151 -11.38 -4.50 -17.33
CA THR A 151 -10.99 -5.92 -17.47
C THR A 151 -9.72 -6.30 -16.69
N THR A 152 -9.03 -5.30 -16.13
CA THR A 152 -7.86 -5.48 -15.26
C THR A 152 -8.20 -5.03 -13.84
N LYS A 153 -7.43 -5.46 -12.85
CA LYS A 153 -7.40 -4.86 -11.51
C LYS A 153 -6.10 -4.10 -11.29
N ALA A 154 -6.06 -3.31 -10.22
CA ALA A 154 -4.86 -2.62 -9.78
C ALA A 154 -4.71 -2.64 -8.27
N MET A 155 -3.48 -2.79 -7.79
CA MET A 155 -3.14 -2.72 -6.37
C MET A 155 -1.78 -2.03 -6.16
N PHE A 156 -1.55 -1.53 -4.96
CA PHE A 156 -0.30 -0.88 -4.59
C PHE A 156 0.68 -1.86 -3.96
N LEU A 157 1.96 -1.69 -4.28
CA LEU A 157 3.07 -2.09 -3.42
C LEU A 157 3.63 -0.85 -2.73
N ASN A 158 3.65 -0.87 -1.41
CA ASN A 158 3.98 0.27 -0.56
C ASN A 158 5.30 0.09 0.15
N TYR A 159 5.96 1.18 0.50
CA TYR A 159 6.96 1.17 1.56
C TYR A 159 6.31 1.59 2.88
N VAL A 160 6.28 0.68 3.84
CA VAL A 160 5.71 0.89 5.19
C VAL A 160 6.86 0.93 6.20
N VAL A 161 6.95 1.99 6.98
CA VAL A 161 7.84 2.07 8.14
C VAL A 161 7.18 1.28 9.27
N VAL A 162 7.55 0.00 9.39
CA VAL A 162 6.95 -0.88 10.41
C VAL A 162 7.46 -0.51 11.80
N GLY A 163 8.72 -0.04 11.90
CA GLY A 163 9.37 0.22 13.19
C GLY A 163 9.29 -1.00 14.10
N ARG A 164 8.99 -0.76 15.38
CA ARG A 164 8.65 -1.81 16.34
C ARG A 164 7.16 -2.13 16.23
N GLY A 165 6.83 -3.31 15.71
CA GLY A 165 5.44 -3.76 15.56
C GLY A 165 4.88 -4.49 16.78
N SER A 166 3.70 -4.09 17.25
CA SER A 166 2.96 -4.76 18.32
C SER A 166 2.12 -5.89 17.75
N LYS A 167 2.39 -7.13 18.17
CA LYS A 167 1.74 -8.32 17.63
C LYS A 167 0.45 -8.64 18.35
N TYR A 168 -0.60 -8.94 17.59
CA TYR A 168 -1.88 -9.41 18.10
C TYR A 168 -2.39 -10.59 17.27
N MET A 169 -3.00 -11.56 17.96
CA MET A 169 -3.65 -12.73 17.35
C MET A 169 -5.18 -12.66 17.41
N MET A 170 -5.72 -11.62 18.06
CA MET A 170 -7.14 -11.36 18.25
C MET A 170 -7.46 -9.90 17.93
N ASP A 171 -8.72 -9.64 17.63
CA ASP A 171 -9.21 -8.33 17.25
C ASP A 171 -9.07 -7.31 18.39
N ARG A 172 -8.79 -6.07 18.00
CA ARG A 172 -8.67 -4.89 18.85
C ARG A 172 -9.28 -3.70 18.11
N VAL A 173 -10.59 -3.78 17.87
CA VAL A 173 -11.34 -2.83 17.02
C VAL A 173 -11.35 -1.39 17.53
N THR A 174 -11.02 -1.16 18.81
CA THR A 174 -10.98 0.16 19.44
C THR A 174 -9.63 0.87 19.32
N LEU A 175 -8.63 0.26 18.67
CA LEU A 175 -7.32 0.89 18.52
C LEU A 175 -7.40 2.14 17.64
N THR A 176 -6.79 3.22 18.14
CA THR A 176 -6.55 4.47 17.41
C THR A 176 -5.07 4.66 17.09
N GLY A 177 -4.21 3.75 17.56
CA GLY A 177 -2.76 3.80 17.44
C GLY A 177 -2.10 2.51 17.94
N PRO A 178 -0.80 2.32 17.68
CA PRO A 178 -0.03 1.29 18.34
C PRO A 178 0.11 1.60 19.85
N PRO A 179 0.30 0.60 20.72
CA PRO A 179 0.59 0.84 22.13
C PRO A 179 1.90 1.62 22.31
N ALA A 180 2.08 2.25 23.48
CA ALA A 180 3.27 3.02 23.78
C ALA A 180 4.56 2.23 23.54
N GLY A 181 5.53 2.86 22.87
CA GLY A 181 6.79 2.23 22.49
C GLY A 181 6.76 1.42 21.19
N TYR A 182 5.62 1.34 20.50
CA TYR A 182 5.46 0.69 19.21
C TYR A 182 5.07 1.69 18.11
N ASP A 183 5.37 1.33 16.86
CA ASP A 183 5.19 2.20 15.69
C ASP A 183 4.12 1.66 14.73
N SER A 184 3.79 0.36 14.84
CA SER A 184 2.74 -0.31 14.05
C SER A 184 2.03 -1.40 14.85
N VAL A 185 0.88 -1.86 14.34
CA VAL A 185 0.19 -3.07 14.80
C VAL A 185 0.34 -4.17 13.76
N LEU A 186 0.63 -5.39 14.22
CA LEU A 186 0.80 -6.58 13.39
C LEU A 186 -0.27 -7.61 13.77
N GLY A 187 -1.18 -7.88 12.85
CA GLY A 187 -2.08 -9.02 12.95
C GLY A 187 -1.35 -10.28 12.47
N GLU A 188 -1.11 -11.23 13.37
CA GLU A 188 -0.45 -12.49 13.02
C GLU A 188 -1.48 -13.60 12.78
N VAL A 189 -1.19 -14.48 11.82
CA VAL A 189 -2.02 -15.64 11.53
C VAL A 189 -2.12 -16.50 12.79
N GLY A 190 -3.35 -16.87 13.18
CA GLY A 190 -3.62 -17.55 14.44
C GLY A 190 -5.11 -17.77 14.65
N LEU A 191 -5.53 -17.89 15.92
CA LEU A 191 -6.88 -18.32 16.33
C LEU A 191 -8.03 -17.63 15.57
N ALA A 192 -7.93 -16.33 15.30
CA ALA A 192 -8.98 -15.59 14.60
C ALA A 192 -8.55 -15.03 13.23
N LEU A 193 -7.25 -15.02 12.90
CA LEU A 193 -6.68 -14.31 11.76
C LEU A 193 -6.20 -15.29 10.69
N ASN A 194 -6.80 -15.22 9.51
CA ASN A 194 -6.44 -16.10 8.39
C ASN A 194 -5.19 -15.63 7.64
N HIS A 195 -4.83 -14.35 7.75
CA HIS A 195 -3.74 -13.73 6.98
C HIS A 195 -3.11 -12.56 7.74
N ASP A 196 -1.83 -12.32 7.46
CA ASP A 196 -1.07 -11.25 8.09
C ASP A 196 -1.60 -9.86 7.73
N GLU A 197 -1.55 -8.94 8.70
CA GLU A 197 -1.84 -7.52 8.52
C GLU A 197 -0.79 -6.67 9.20
N CYS A 198 -0.45 -5.55 8.56
CA CYS A 198 0.38 -4.50 9.13
C CYS A 198 -0.42 -3.21 9.04
N ILE A 199 -0.71 -2.64 10.21
CA ILE A 199 -1.55 -1.45 10.37
C ILE A 199 -0.68 -0.32 10.91
N VAL A 200 -0.71 0.80 10.20
CA VAL A 200 -0.09 2.06 10.64
C VAL A 200 -1.17 3.11 10.86
N TYR A 201 -0.93 3.99 11.84
CA TYR A 201 -1.91 4.99 12.28
C TYR A 201 -1.40 6.42 12.06
N ARG A 202 -0.45 6.57 11.13
CA ARG A 202 0.09 7.86 10.70
C ARG A 202 0.21 7.91 9.18
N ASP A 203 -0.07 9.07 8.61
CA ASP A 203 0.01 9.32 7.16
C ASP A 203 1.45 9.18 6.64
N ASP A 204 2.43 9.56 7.46
CA ASP A 204 3.86 9.54 7.14
C ASP A 204 4.53 8.17 7.35
N ALA A 205 3.83 7.20 7.94
CA ALA A 205 4.35 5.84 8.16
C ALA A 205 4.30 4.96 6.91
N ILE A 206 3.65 5.40 5.84
CA ILE A 206 3.47 4.62 4.62
C ILE A 206 3.52 5.52 3.40
N ARG A 207 4.07 5.00 2.31
CA ARG A 207 3.91 5.61 0.99
C ARG A 207 3.63 4.59 -0.11
N PRO A 208 2.83 4.96 -1.13
CA PRO A 208 2.72 4.17 -2.33
C PRO A 208 4.03 4.25 -3.13
N ALA A 209 4.59 3.09 -3.48
CA ALA A 209 5.87 2.99 -4.18
C ALA A 209 5.67 2.52 -5.63
N TYR A 210 4.78 1.56 -5.82
CA TYR A 210 4.44 1.01 -7.13
C TYR A 210 2.95 0.80 -7.28
N LEU A 211 2.44 1.00 -8.50
CA LEU A 211 1.11 0.56 -8.93
C LEU A 211 1.30 -0.64 -9.86
N VAL A 212 0.59 -1.74 -9.58
CA VAL A 212 0.60 -2.95 -10.39
C VAL A 212 -0.77 -3.15 -11.01
N THR A 213 -0.84 -3.31 -12.34
CA THR A 213 -2.06 -3.74 -13.03
C THR A 213 -1.95 -5.19 -13.48
N TYR A 214 -3.02 -5.96 -13.31
CA TYR A 214 -3.03 -7.41 -13.49
C TYR A 214 -4.42 -7.92 -13.91
N ASP A 215 -4.54 -9.18 -14.32
CA ASP A 215 -5.84 -9.79 -14.67
C ASP A 215 -6.85 -9.70 -13.51
N ALA A 216 -8.11 -9.39 -13.82
CA ALA A 216 -9.17 -9.28 -12.82
C ALA A 216 -9.61 -10.63 -12.22
#